data_AF-A0A3D3LDH6-F1
#
_entry.id   AF-A0A3D3LDH6-F1
#
_cell.length_a   1.000
_cell.length_b   1.000
_cell.length_c   1.000
_cell.angle_alpha   90.00
_cell.angle_beta   90.00
_cell.angle_gamma   90.00
#
_symmetry.space_group_name_H-M   'P 1'
#
loop_
_entity.id
_entity.type
_entity.pdbx_description
1 polymer ?
#
loop_
_entity_poly.entity_id
_entity_poly.type
_entity_poly.pdbx_seq_one_letter_code
_entity_poly.pdbx_strand_id
1 'polypeptide(L)' 'MTEAERELTKRWVDTWAKAAPELQKVRDADIRAADTASMIECCAVLFRDAVKNFPPKPSSGLLEQQRWFMKLARR' A
#
# COMPACT_ATOMS: atom_id res chain seq x y z
N MET A 1 -23.77 14.32 -9.97
CA MET A 1 -22.55 15.10 -10.27
C MET A 1 -22.95 16.30 -11.09
N THR A 2 -22.80 17.49 -10.51
CA THR A 2 -23.09 18.79 -11.14
C THR A 2 -22.04 19.11 -12.22
N GLU A 3 -22.34 20.10 -13.07
CA GLU A 3 -21.39 20.54 -14.10
C GLU A 3 -20.13 21.16 -13.49
N ALA A 4 -20.26 21.89 -12.38
CA ALA A 4 -19.12 22.44 -11.65
C ALA A 4 -18.20 21.35 -11.10
N GLU A 5 -18.76 20.24 -10.59
CA GLU A 5 -17.99 19.08 -10.13
C GLU A 5 -17.27 18.37 -11.29
N ARG A 6 -17.89 18.31 -12.47
CA ARG A 6 -17.28 17.74 -13.69
C ARG A 6 -16.06 18.57 -14.13
N GLU A 7 -16.20 19.88 -14.20
CA GLU A 7 -15.11 20.77 -14.61
C GLU A 7 -13.96 20.79 -13.59
N LEU A 8 -14.29 20.76 -12.30
CA LEU A 8 -13.27 20.61 -11.26
C LEU A 8 -12.50 19.29 -11.40
N THR A 9 -13.21 18.19 -11.68
CA THR A 9 -12.57 16.88 -11.90
C THR A 9 -11.63 16.90 -13.10
N LYS A 10 -12.07 17.46 -14.25
CA LYS A 10 -11.22 17.59 -15.44
C LYS A 10 -9.95 18.39 -15.14
N ARG A 11 -10.08 19.51 -14.43
CA ARG A 11 -8.94 20.35 -14.05
C ARG A 11 -7.94 19.59 -13.18
N TRP A 12 -8.40 18.77 -12.25
CA TRP A 12 -7.50 17.94 -11.44
C TRP A 12 -6.80 16.87 -12.26
N VAL A 13 -7.51 16.20 -13.16
CA VAL A 13 -6.92 15.22 -14.08
C VAL A 13 -5.81 15.87 -14.91
N ASP A 14 -6.07 17.03 -15.51
CA ASP A 14 -5.07 17.76 -16.31
C ASP A 14 -3.87 18.21 -15.46
N THR A 15 -4.12 18.64 -14.23
CA THR A 15 -3.06 19.04 -13.30
C THR A 15 -2.14 17.87 -12.99
N TRP A 16 -2.71 16.70 -12.68
CA TRP A 16 -1.93 15.49 -12.42
C TRP A 16 -1.21 14.98 -13.67
N ALA A 17 -1.84 15.04 -14.84
CA ALA A 17 -1.21 14.66 -16.10
C ALA A 17 0.04 15.51 -16.39
N LYS A 18 -0.02 16.81 -16.10
CA LYS A 18 1.12 17.73 -16.25
C LYS A 18 2.20 17.51 -15.19
N ALA A 19 1.83 17.17 -13.96
CA ALA A 19 2.78 16.93 -12.87
C ALA A 19 3.50 15.57 -12.98
N ALA A 20 2.85 14.57 -13.59
CA ALA A 20 3.33 13.19 -13.63
C ALA A 20 4.77 13.03 -14.16
N PRO A 21 5.22 13.70 -15.24
CA PRO A 21 6.59 13.56 -15.72
C PRO A 21 7.65 14.06 -14.73
N GLU A 22 7.35 15.12 -13.97
CA GLU A 22 8.29 15.63 -12.96
C GLU A 22 8.32 14.71 -11.74
N LEU A 23 7.17 14.21 -11.29
CA LEU A 23 7.09 13.22 -10.22
C LEU A 23 7.81 11.91 -10.60
N GLN A 24 7.76 11.53 -11.86
CA GLN A 24 8.49 10.39 -12.40
C GLN A 24 10.01 10.59 -12.26
N LYS A 25 10.53 11.77 -12.58
CA LYS A 25 11.96 12.09 -12.40
C LYS A 25 12.36 12.04 -10.92
N VAL A 26 11.54 12.61 -10.04
CA VAL A 26 11.76 12.55 -8.58
C VAL A 26 11.82 11.11 -8.11
N ARG A 27 10.83 10.28 -8.49
CA ARG A 27 10.81 8.86 -8.12
C ARG A 27 12.06 8.13 -8.60
N ASP A 28 12.48 8.35 -9.84
CA ASP A 28 13.65 7.67 -10.39
C ASP A 28 14.95 8.14 -9.73
N ALA A 29 15.04 9.40 -9.31
CA ALA A 29 16.14 9.89 -8.51
C ALA A 29 16.16 9.24 -7.12
N ASP A 30 15.01 9.19 -6.45
CA ASP A 30 14.86 8.58 -5.13
C ASP A 30 15.22 7.09 -5.16
N ILE A 31 14.76 6.34 -6.16
CA ILE A 31 15.10 4.91 -6.32
C ILE A 31 16.61 4.71 -6.50
N ARG A 32 17.27 5.56 -7.30
CA ARG A 32 18.72 5.46 -7.51
C ARG A 32 19.52 5.86 -6.27
N ALA A 33 19.01 6.81 -5.49
CA ALA A 33 19.62 7.26 -4.26
C ALA A 33 19.31 6.36 -3.05
N ALA A 34 18.33 5.48 -3.16
CA ALA A 34 17.89 4.62 -2.06
C ALA A 34 18.98 3.61 -1.66
N ASP A 35 19.46 3.72 -0.43
CA ASP A 35 20.30 2.71 0.20
C ASP A 35 19.41 1.63 0.85
N THR A 36 19.01 0.67 0.02
CA THR A 36 18.16 -0.45 0.45
C THR A 36 18.84 -1.30 1.53
N ALA A 37 20.17 -1.43 1.48
CA ALA A 37 20.91 -2.25 2.44
C ALA A 37 20.83 -1.64 3.85
N SER A 38 21.10 -0.34 3.97
CA SER A 38 20.97 0.37 5.25
C SER A 38 19.54 0.33 5.81
N MET A 39 18.54 0.41 4.94
CA MET A 39 17.13 0.29 5.37
C MET A 39 16.78 -1.11 5.87
N ILE A 40 17.29 -2.17 5.24
CA ILE A 40 17.12 -3.54 5.73
C ILE A 40 17.72 -3.68 7.14
N GLU A 41 18.91 -3.14 7.37
CA GLU A 41 19.54 -3.16 8.70
C GLU A 41 18.72 -2.40 9.73
N CYS A 42 18.24 -1.20 9.39
CA CYS A 42 17.36 -0.40 10.25
C CYS A 42 16.09 -1.16 10.65
N CYS A 43 15.47 -1.87 9.69
CA CYS A 43 14.25 -2.64 9.92
C CYS A 43 14.48 -4.01 10.56
N ALA A 44 15.73 -4.49 10.66
CA ALA A 44 16.02 -5.86 11.07
C ALA A 44 15.54 -6.18 12.49
N VAL A 45 15.57 -5.20 13.41
CA VAL A 45 15.08 -5.37 14.79
C VAL A 45 13.57 -5.57 14.80
N LEU A 46 12.82 -4.72 14.09
CA LEU A 46 11.36 -4.81 14.00
C LEU A 46 10.94 -6.12 13.33
N PHE A 47 11.64 -6.53 12.27
CA PHE A 47 11.38 -7.80 11.61
C PHE A 47 11.58 -8.98 12.55
N ARG A 48 12.70 -9.02 13.30
CA ARG A 48 12.96 -10.09 14.27
C ARG A 48 11.93 -10.14 15.39
N ASP A 49 11.53 -8.98 15.90
CA ASP A 49 10.46 -8.90 16.90
C ASP A 49 9.14 -9.43 16.34
N ALA A 50 8.79 -9.06 15.10
CA ALA A 50 7.59 -9.53 14.44
C ALA A 50 7.57 -11.05 14.25
N VAL A 51 8.70 -11.63 13.80
CA VAL A 51 8.83 -13.09 13.63
C VAL A 51 8.68 -13.81 14.97
N LYS A 52 9.21 -13.24 16.06
CA LYS A 52 9.12 -13.82 17.41
C LYS A 52 7.69 -13.75 17.96
N ASN A 53 7.03 -12.61 17.83
CA ASN A 53 5.76 -12.33 18.50
C ASN A 53 4.52 -12.68 17.65
N PHE A 54 4.67 -12.80 16.33
CA PHE A 54 3.61 -13.15 15.39
C PHE A 54 4.01 -14.38 14.57
N PRO A 55 4.07 -15.57 15.19
CA PRO A 55 4.41 -16.79 14.47
C PRO A 55 3.39 -17.07 13.34
N PRO A 56 3.78 -17.78 12.28
CA PRO A 56 2.89 -18.15 11.20
C PRO A 56 1.66 -18.89 11.75
N LYS A 57 0.47 -18.41 11.38
CA LYS A 57 -0.76 -19.09 11.74
C LYS A 57 -0.93 -20.37 10.91
N PRO A 58 -1.61 -21.40 11.44
CA PRO A 58 -1.92 -22.63 10.70
C PRO A 58 -2.79 -22.43 9.45
N SER A 59 -3.43 -21.27 9.33
CA SER A 59 -4.30 -20.94 8.20
C SER A 59 -4.14 -19.48 7.78
N SER A 60 -4.35 -19.21 6.49
CA SER A 60 -4.33 -17.85 5.95
C SER A 60 -5.57 -17.06 6.34
N GLY A 61 -5.50 -15.73 6.18
CA GLY A 61 -6.64 -14.84 6.37
C GLY A 61 -7.85 -15.20 5.50
N LEU A 62 -7.62 -15.79 4.31
CA LEU A 62 -8.70 -16.25 3.43
C LEU A 62 -9.52 -17.38 4.07
N LEU A 63 -8.86 -18.37 4.66
CA LEU A 63 -9.54 -19.46 5.35
C LEU A 63 -10.23 -18.96 6.64
N GLU A 64 -9.62 -18.01 7.35
CA GLU A 64 -10.25 -17.34 8.49
C GLU A 64 -11.54 -16.62 8.06
N GLN A 65 -11.50 -15.87 6.96
CA GLN A 65 -12.65 -15.15 6.40
C GLN A 65 -13.78 -16.10 6.00
N GLN A 66 -13.47 -17.19 5.29
CA GLN A 66 -14.47 -18.20 4.90
C GLN A 66 -15.15 -18.83 6.13
N ARG A 67 -14.38 -19.16 7.18
CA ARG A 67 -14.94 -19.66 8.44
C ARG A 67 -15.91 -18.67 9.07
N TRP A 68 -15.60 -17.37 9.03
CA TRP A 68 -16.50 -16.32 9.53
C TRP A 68 -17.78 -16.22 8.72
N PHE A 69 -17.70 -16.24 7.38
CA PHE A 69 -18.89 -16.23 6.54
C PHE A 69 -19.79 -17.45 6.76
N MET A 70 -19.22 -18.64 6.91
CA MET A 70 -19.99 -19.83 7.26
C MET A 70 -20.66 -19.74 8.64
N LYS A 71 -20.02 -19.12 9.63
CA LYS A 71 -20.64 -18.87 10.94
C LYS A 71 -21.79 -17.87 10.84
N LEU A 72 -21.63 -16.82 10.05
CA LEU A 72 -22.65 -15.79 9.84
C LEU A 72 -23.85 -16.33 9.04
N ALA A 73 -23.62 -17.17 8.03
CA ALA A 73 -24.67 -17.78 7.23
C ALA A 73 -25.50 -18.84 7.97
N ARG A 74 -25.04 -19.29 9.14
CA ARG A 74 -25.77 -20.22 10.02
C ARG A 74 -26.63 -19.51 11.07
N ARG A 75 -26.64 -18.18 11.08
CA ARG A 75 -27.56 -17.34 11.86
C ARG A 75 -28.68 -16.85 10.97
#